data_AF-A0A0K6GCC9-F1
#
_entry.id   AF-A0A0K6GCC9-F1
#
_cell.length_a   1.000
_cell.length_b   1.000
_cell.length_c   1.000
_cell.angle_alpha   90.00
_cell.angle_beta   90.00
_cell.angle_gamma   90.00
#
_symmetry.space_group_name_H-M   'P 1'
#
loop_
_entity.id
_entity.type
_entity.pdbx_description
1 polymer ?
#
loop_
_entity_poly.entity_id
_entity_poly.type
_entity_poly.pdbx_seq_one_letter_code
_entity_poly.pdbx_strand_id
1 'polypeptide(L)'
;MKTLGVNIVLDMEGQAMKSLKDDFDALSTEVRNQPTFNAHETLGTILKMLEIYGDEHIHDNDASRDPETKRDTPGVETFFWHLWGSVLTDLGRCELDHDQGTNEDVRRTILVIKAMQELPPGKYVWTLWGEDIDVRDLPLLGAGVRDANNGPFCYTGPNDREMARPEVQDTLAGAGSSINTDESVAISLRRRKEWLGLQAFIAKLLSEVGLKEYALHGIWAARDALEDWPAEPPTIITEQPSGTPPSGEDTAGYRALLVEGAATWLRLAAPQLYACTEIWGPNGNPEWKRDAGAPGRGGVRWKGVDGMDSEKRRWVLWKDVLREVIAWYDKEASEGRGKNWKVKDSALKALDAMVAAEGK
;
A
#
# COMPACT_ATOMS: atom_id res chain seq x y z
N MET A 1 1.00 -45.30 -19.95
CA MET A 1 -0.38 -45.05 -19.46
C MET A 1 -0.34 -44.35 -18.09
N LYS A 2 0.33 -43.17 -17.99
CA LYS A 2 0.47 -42.41 -16.72
C LYS A 2 0.65 -40.90 -16.93
N THR A 3 0.29 -40.37 -18.10
CA THR A 3 0.54 -38.98 -18.51
C THR A 3 -0.73 -38.16 -18.76
N LEU A 4 -1.92 -38.76 -18.62
CA LEU A 4 -3.20 -38.07 -18.82
C LEU A 4 -3.76 -37.42 -17.54
N GLY A 5 -3.35 -37.87 -16.35
CA GLY A 5 -3.87 -37.33 -15.08
C GLY A 5 -3.29 -35.96 -14.70
N VAL A 6 -2.01 -35.71 -15.00
CA VAL A 6 -1.33 -34.46 -14.61
C VAL A 6 -1.80 -33.27 -15.47
N ASN A 7 -2.05 -33.48 -16.76
CA ASN A 7 -2.53 -32.41 -17.64
C ASN A 7 -3.99 -32.01 -17.37
N ILE A 8 -4.83 -32.92 -16.87
CA ILE A 8 -6.23 -32.60 -16.54
C ILE A 8 -6.33 -31.83 -15.21
N VAL A 9 -5.51 -32.19 -14.22
CA VAL A 9 -5.47 -31.46 -12.93
C VAL A 9 -4.94 -30.04 -13.12
N LEU A 10 -3.89 -29.84 -13.93
CA LEU A 10 -3.37 -28.50 -14.25
C LEU A 10 -4.35 -27.65 -15.07
N ASP A 11 -5.16 -28.26 -15.94
CA ASP A 11 -6.18 -27.57 -16.73
C ASP A 11 -7.40 -27.18 -15.87
N MET A 12 -7.77 -28.03 -14.90
CA MET A 12 -8.85 -27.76 -13.94
C MET A 12 -8.47 -26.69 -12.89
N GLU A 13 -7.26 -26.74 -12.32
CA GLU A 13 -6.74 -25.68 -11.44
C GLU A 13 -6.67 -24.33 -12.18
N GLY A 14 -6.22 -24.34 -13.43
CA GLY A 14 -6.21 -23.15 -14.29
C GLY A 14 -7.60 -22.59 -14.57
N GLN A 15 -8.61 -23.47 -14.74
CA GLN A 15 -9.98 -23.07 -15.01
C GLN A 15 -10.70 -22.53 -13.77
N ALA A 16 -10.56 -23.17 -12.61
CA ALA A 16 -11.17 -22.71 -11.36
C ALA A 16 -10.56 -21.37 -10.91
N MET A 17 -9.23 -21.24 -11.04
CA MET A 17 -8.53 -19.98 -10.81
C MET A 17 -9.01 -18.86 -11.72
N LYS A 18 -9.22 -19.17 -13.01
CA LYS A 18 -9.75 -18.18 -13.96
C LYS A 18 -11.18 -17.78 -13.59
N SER A 19 -12.04 -18.73 -13.22
CA SER A 19 -13.40 -18.44 -12.76
C SER A 19 -13.41 -17.50 -11.56
N LEU A 20 -12.57 -17.78 -10.56
CA LEU A 20 -12.45 -16.93 -9.37
C LEU A 20 -12.03 -15.49 -9.72
N LYS A 21 -11.08 -15.34 -10.65
CA LYS A 21 -10.66 -14.00 -11.14
C LYS A 21 -11.79 -13.28 -11.86
N ASP A 22 -12.49 -13.97 -12.75
CA ASP A 22 -13.63 -13.42 -13.49
C ASP A 22 -14.75 -12.99 -12.52
N ASP A 23 -15.01 -13.77 -11.46
CA ASP A 23 -16.00 -13.44 -10.42
C ASP A 23 -15.59 -12.21 -9.60
N PHE A 24 -14.31 -12.08 -9.22
CA PHE A 24 -13.82 -10.88 -8.53
C PHE A 24 -13.88 -9.63 -9.42
N ASP A 25 -13.53 -9.75 -10.70
CA ASP A 25 -13.64 -8.65 -11.66
C ASP A 25 -15.11 -8.22 -11.86
N ALA A 26 -16.03 -9.18 -11.90
CA ALA A 26 -17.47 -8.94 -11.97
C ALA A 26 -17.97 -8.21 -10.70
N LEU A 27 -17.61 -8.71 -9.50
CA LEU A 27 -17.99 -8.07 -8.23
C LEU A 27 -17.42 -6.65 -8.12
N SER A 28 -16.15 -6.46 -8.47
CA SER A 28 -15.51 -5.15 -8.46
C SER A 28 -16.20 -4.17 -9.42
N THR A 29 -16.62 -4.65 -10.59
CA THR A 29 -17.39 -3.85 -11.56
C THR A 29 -18.78 -3.50 -11.03
N GLU A 30 -19.46 -4.47 -10.40
CA GLU A 30 -20.79 -4.27 -9.81
C GLU A 30 -20.74 -3.21 -8.70
N VAL A 31 -19.85 -3.39 -7.71
CA VAL A 31 -19.67 -2.47 -6.58
C VAL A 31 -19.41 -1.05 -7.09
N ARG A 32 -18.63 -0.88 -8.15
CA ARG A 32 -18.35 0.42 -8.76
C ARG A 32 -19.58 1.08 -9.37
N ASN A 33 -20.44 0.31 -10.02
CA ASN A 33 -21.62 0.84 -10.70
C ASN A 33 -22.82 1.05 -9.76
N GLN A 34 -22.77 0.56 -8.53
CA GLN A 34 -23.84 0.75 -7.56
C GLN A 34 -23.91 2.20 -7.05
N PRO A 35 -25.10 2.85 -7.07
CA PRO A 35 -25.27 4.22 -6.58
C PRO A 35 -25.16 4.32 -5.05
N THR A 36 -25.40 3.22 -4.34
CA THR A 36 -25.28 3.10 -2.88
C THR A 36 -24.46 1.86 -2.56
N PHE A 37 -23.46 2.01 -1.70
CA PHE A 37 -22.59 0.91 -1.29
C PHE A 37 -23.07 0.27 0.02
N ASN A 38 -23.25 -1.06 0.03
CA ASN A 38 -23.63 -1.84 1.20
C ASN A 38 -22.54 -2.88 1.54
N ALA A 39 -21.73 -2.58 2.56
CA ALA A 39 -20.58 -3.39 2.93
C ALA A 39 -20.94 -4.82 3.38
N HIS A 40 -22.05 -5.01 4.09
CA HIS A 40 -22.47 -6.35 4.55
C HIS A 40 -22.97 -7.23 3.42
N GLU A 41 -23.64 -6.63 2.44
CA GLU A 41 -24.09 -7.35 1.24
C GLU A 41 -22.91 -7.76 0.37
N THR A 42 -21.96 -6.84 0.12
CA THR A 42 -20.70 -7.16 -0.57
C THR A 42 -19.93 -8.26 0.16
N LEU A 43 -19.82 -8.18 1.48
CA LEU A 43 -19.19 -9.22 2.29
C LEU A 43 -19.92 -10.56 2.19
N GLY A 44 -21.25 -10.57 2.19
CA GLY A 44 -22.04 -11.78 1.98
C GLY A 44 -21.73 -12.45 0.64
N THR A 45 -21.57 -11.65 -0.43
CA THR A 45 -21.15 -12.16 -1.73
C THR A 45 -19.73 -12.74 -1.68
N ILE A 46 -18.77 -12.06 -1.05
CA ILE A 46 -17.39 -12.55 -0.90
C ILE A 46 -17.36 -13.90 -0.15
N LEU A 47 -18.10 -14.00 0.96
CA LEU A 47 -18.17 -15.25 1.74
C LEU A 47 -18.80 -16.39 0.93
N LYS A 48 -19.82 -16.10 0.13
CA LYS A 48 -20.43 -17.09 -0.76
C LYS A 48 -19.45 -17.54 -1.85
N MET A 49 -18.67 -16.62 -2.42
CA MET A 49 -17.61 -16.98 -3.38
C MET A 49 -16.57 -17.91 -2.74
N LEU A 50 -16.18 -17.63 -1.49
CA LEU A 50 -15.26 -18.49 -0.74
C LEU A 50 -15.83 -19.88 -0.47
N GLU A 51 -17.11 -19.98 -0.10
CA GLU A 51 -17.78 -21.28 0.10
C GLU A 51 -17.79 -22.11 -1.20
N ILE A 52 -18.16 -21.49 -2.32
CA ILE A 52 -18.16 -22.15 -3.64
C ILE A 52 -16.74 -22.60 -4.02
N TYR A 53 -15.76 -21.71 -3.90
CA TYR A 53 -14.38 -22.00 -4.26
C TYR A 53 -13.78 -23.11 -3.37
N GLY A 54 -14.07 -23.08 -2.07
CA GLY A 54 -13.65 -24.12 -1.13
C GLY A 54 -14.26 -25.49 -1.43
N ASP A 55 -15.54 -25.54 -1.79
CA ASP A 55 -16.22 -26.78 -2.19
C ASP A 55 -15.61 -27.40 -3.45
N GLU A 56 -15.21 -26.57 -4.42
CA GLU A 56 -14.52 -27.03 -5.64
C GLU A 56 -13.15 -27.65 -5.35
N HIS A 57 -12.47 -27.21 -4.28
CA HIS A 57 -11.10 -27.60 -3.94
C HIS A 57 -11.04 -28.59 -2.76
N ILE A 58 -12.18 -29.08 -2.25
CA ILE A 58 -12.25 -29.96 -1.07
C ILE A 58 -11.41 -31.25 -1.19
N HIS A 59 -11.10 -31.66 -2.43
CA HIS A 59 -10.30 -32.85 -2.74
C HIS A 59 -8.84 -32.56 -3.08
N ASP A 60 -8.42 -31.30 -3.04
CA ASP A 60 -7.03 -30.92 -3.27
C ASP A 60 -6.18 -31.41 -2.10
N ASN A 61 -5.27 -32.33 -2.42
CA ASN A 61 -4.48 -33.08 -1.45
C ASN A 61 -3.10 -32.48 -1.19
N ASP A 62 -2.86 -31.25 -1.62
CA ASP A 62 -1.52 -30.65 -1.65
C ASP A 62 -1.11 -29.90 -0.36
N ALA A 63 -1.96 -29.83 0.67
CA ALA A 63 -1.60 -29.20 1.94
C ALA A 63 -1.17 -30.23 3.02
N SER A 64 0.12 -30.17 3.39
CA SER A 64 0.84 -30.85 4.48
C SER A 64 0.77 -32.39 4.57
N ARG A 65 1.92 -33.05 4.38
CA ARG A 65 2.15 -34.48 4.67
C ARG A 65 2.61 -34.76 6.11
N ASP A 66 2.60 -33.76 6.99
CA ASP A 66 2.95 -33.94 8.40
C ASP A 66 1.69 -34.33 9.20
N PRO A 67 1.61 -35.56 9.74
CA PRO A 67 0.47 -36.00 10.56
C PRO A 67 0.34 -35.25 11.90
N GLU A 68 1.34 -34.46 12.31
CA GLU A 68 1.28 -33.66 13.54
C GLU A 68 0.69 -32.25 13.35
N THR A 69 0.55 -31.76 12.11
CA THR A 69 -0.01 -30.43 11.83
C THR A 69 -1.47 -30.50 11.41
N LYS A 70 -2.27 -29.50 11.83
CA LYS A 70 -3.66 -29.38 11.40
C LYS A 70 -3.68 -29.15 9.89
N ARG A 71 -4.48 -29.92 9.15
CA ARG A 71 -4.59 -29.78 7.69
C ARG A 71 -5.26 -28.46 7.35
N ASP A 72 -4.66 -27.69 6.45
CA ASP A 72 -5.23 -26.44 5.94
C ASP A 72 -6.56 -26.70 5.23
N THR A 73 -7.45 -25.71 5.31
CA THR A 73 -8.71 -25.76 4.59
C THR A 73 -8.44 -25.54 3.10
N PRO A 74 -8.77 -26.51 2.22
CA PRO A 74 -8.45 -26.40 0.80
C PRO A 74 -9.04 -25.15 0.14
N GLY A 75 -8.28 -24.53 -0.76
CA GLY A 75 -8.69 -23.34 -1.52
C GLY A 75 -8.69 -22.02 -0.73
N VAL A 76 -8.73 -22.03 0.60
CA VAL A 76 -8.89 -20.81 1.41
C VAL A 76 -7.70 -19.86 1.29
N GLU A 77 -6.47 -20.38 1.36
CA GLU A 77 -5.26 -19.57 1.19
C GLU A 77 -5.26 -18.87 -0.17
N THR A 78 -5.46 -19.65 -1.23
CA THR A 78 -5.52 -19.17 -2.61
C THR A 78 -6.59 -18.10 -2.78
N PHE A 79 -7.78 -18.31 -2.20
CA PHE A 79 -8.87 -17.34 -2.25
C PHE A 79 -8.47 -16.00 -1.64
N PHE A 80 -7.94 -16.00 -0.40
CA PHE A 80 -7.59 -14.75 0.28
C PHE A 80 -6.42 -14.02 -0.38
N TRP A 81 -5.44 -14.74 -0.94
CA TRP A 81 -4.40 -14.13 -1.77
C TRP A 81 -5.00 -13.40 -2.98
N HIS A 82 -5.98 -14.00 -3.66
CA HIS A 82 -6.64 -13.38 -4.82
C HIS A 82 -7.56 -12.24 -4.42
N LEU A 83 -8.30 -12.37 -3.32
CA LEU A 83 -9.13 -11.31 -2.78
C LEU A 83 -8.29 -10.05 -2.53
N TRP A 84 -7.22 -10.17 -1.74
CA TRP A 84 -6.39 -9.01 -1.40
C TRP A 84 -5.59 -8.51 -2.60
N GLY A 85 -5.07 -9.40 -3.45
CA GLY A 85 -4.39 -8.99 -4.70
C GLY A 85 -5.28 -8.13 -5.59
N SER A 86 -6.54 -8.54 -5.78
CA SER A 86 -7.53 -7.79 -6.57
C SER A 86 -7.91 -6.47 -5.90
N VAL A 87 -8.24 -6.50 -4.60
CA VAL A 87 -8.61 -5.30 -3.83
C VAL A 87 -7.51 -4.26 -3.87
N LEU A 88 -6.26 -4.65 -3.59
CA LEU A 88 -5.12 -3.73 -3.52
C LEU A 88 -4.75 -3.16 -4.90
N THR A 89 -4.90 -3.95 -5.98
CA THR A 89 -4.74 -3.47 -7.36
C THR A 89 -5.82 -2.44 -7.73
N ASP A 90 -7.04 -2.62 -7.21
CA ASP A 90 -8.19 -1.79 -7.57
C ASP A 90 -8.23 -0.43 -6.87
N LEU A 91 -7.50 -0.24 -5.75
CA LEU A 91 -7.45 1.02 -5.01
C LEU A 91 -7.02 2.24 -5.85
N GLY A 92 -6.25 2.01 -6.91
CA GLY A 92 -5.78 3.06 -7.83
C GLY A 92 -6.71 3.40 -8.99
N ARG A 93 -7.88 2.77 -9.09
CA ARG A 93 -8.78 2.93 -10.23
C ARG A 93 -9.65 4.19 -10.14
N CYS A 94 -9.89 4.75 -8.95
CA CYS A 94 -10.58 6.04 -8.79
C CYS A 94 -9.77 7.20 -9.43
N GLU A 95 -10.32 7.78 -10.50
CA GLU A 95 -9.61 8.74 -11.35
C GLU A 95 -9.55 10.18 -10.83
N LEU A 96 -10.39 10.54 -9.85
CA LEU A 96 -10.86 11.93 -9.75
C LEU A 96 -10.30 12.75 -8.59
N ASP A 97 -9.87 12.15 -7.49
CA ASP A 97 -9.63 12.94 -6.28
C ASP A 97 -8.14 13.12 -5.96
N HIS A 98 -7.71 14.37 -6.11
CA HIS A 98 -6.48 14.91 -5.54
C HIS A 98 -6.42 14.79 -4.01
N ASP A 99 -7.57 14.54 -3.37
CA ASP A 99 -7.64 14.20 -1.96
C ASP A 99 -7.89 12.70 -1.81
N GLN A 100 -6.82 11.90 -1.70
CA GLN A 100 -6.94 10.46 -1.46
C GLN A 100 -7.70 10.11 -0.16
N GLY A 101 -7.95 11.11 0.71
CA GLY A 101 -8.86 10.98 1.84
C GLY A 101 -10.33 10.72 1.44
N THR A 102 -10.73 11.11 0.22
CA THR A 102 -12.07 10.88 -0.36
C THR A 102 -12.09 9.77 -1.40
N ASN A 103 -10.99 9.03 -1.59
CA ASN A 103 -10.94 7.90 -2.51
C ASN A 103 -12.04 6.89 -2.13
N GLU A 104 -13.03 6.78 -3.01
CA GLU A 104 -14.24 6.00 -2.79
C GLU A 104 -13.93 4.51 -2.73
N ASP A 105 -12.99 4.01 -3.53
CA ASP A 105 -12.55 2.61 -3.49
C ASP A 105 -11.89 2.28 -2.15
N VAL A 106 -11.02 3.16 -1.64
CA VAL A 106 -10.42 3.02 -0.31
C VAL A 106 -11.50 3.02 0.77
N ARG A 107 -12.45 3.96 0.71
CA ARG A 107 -13.56 4.06 1.68
C ARG A 107 -14.42 2.80 1.70
N ARG A 108 -14.78 2.28 0.52
CA ARG A 108 -15.57 1.04 0.37
C ARG A 108 -14.83 -0.15 0.95
N THR A 109 -13.55 -0.31 0.65
CA THR A 109 -12.73 -1.39 1.22
C THR A 109 -12.65 -1.32 2.74
N ILE A 110 -12.45 -0.13 3.33
CA ILE A 110 -12.46 0.04 4.79
C ILE A 110 -13.81 -0.36 5.40
N LEU A 111 -14.92 -0.04 4.73
CA LEU A 111 -16.25 -0.45 5.19
C LEU A 111 -16.44 -1.97 5.14
N VAL A 112 -15.95 -2.67 4.10
CA VAL A 112 -15.98 -4.14 4.05
C VAL A 112 -15.16 -4.75 5.19
N ILE A 113 -13.96 -4.22 5.46
CA ILE A 113 -13.11 -4.69 6.56
C ILE A 113 -13.80 -4.52 7.91
N LYS A 114 -14.45 -3.38 8.15
CA LYS A 114 -15.25 -3.18 9.37
C LYS A 114 -16.40 -4.19 9.47
N ALA A 115 -17.11 -4.41 8.36
CA ALA A 115 -18.17 -5.42 8.31
C ALA A 115 -17.65 -6.85 8.60
N MET A 116 -16.43 -7.19 8.16
CA MET A 116 -15.77 -8.46 8.50
C MET A 116 -15.53 -8.56 10.01
N GLN A 117 -15.01 -7.51 10.65
CA GLN A 117 -14.73 -7.49 12.09
C GLN A 117 -15.99 -7.52 12.98
N GLU A 118 -17.14 -7.09 12.45
CA GLU A 118 -18.43 -7.11 13.13
C GLU A 118 -19.12 -8.49 13.09
N LEU A 119 -18.61 -9.45 12.32
CA LEU A 119 -19.18 -10.79 12.25
C LEU A 119 -19.15 -11.51 13.62
N PRO A 120 -20.08 -12.44 13.90
CA PRO A 120 -20.04 -13.22 15.12
C PRO A 120 -18.73 -14.03 15.22
N PRO A 121 -18.05 -14.02 16.38
CA PRO A 121 -16.77 -14.72 16.53
C PRO A 121 -16.98 -16.23 16.41
N GLY A 122 -16.04 -16.91 15.75
CA GLY A 122 -16.06 -18.35 15.53
C GLY A 122 -17.03 -18.82 14.45
N LYS A 123 -17.75 -17.91 13.77
CA LYS A 123 -18.73 -18.29 12.73
C LYS A 123 -18.06 -18.73 11.43
N TYR A 124 -16.97 -18.06 11.06
CA TYR A 124 -16.24 -18.30 9.83
C TYR A 124 -14.76 -18.47 10.17
N VAL A 125 -14.37 -19.72 10.41
CA VAL A 125 -13.02 -20.10 10.83
C VAL A 125 -12.48 -21.12 9.85
N TRP A 126 -11.26 -20.89 9.39
CA TRP A 126 -10.56 -21.80 8.50
C TRP A 126 -9.15 -22.06 9.02
N THR A 127 -8.62 -23.23 8.70
CA THR A 127 -7.23 -23.56 9.00
C THR A 127 -6.33 -23.05 7.88
N LEU A 128 -5.36 -22.20 8.21
CA LEU A 128 -4.37 -21.64 7.30
C LEU A 128 -2.99 -21.77 7.96
N TRP A 129 -2.04 -22.36 7.23
CA TRP A 129 -0.69 -22.65 7.72
C TRP A 129 -0.67 -23.40 9.07
N GLY A 130 -1.64 -24.31 9.25
CA GLY A 130 -1.81 -25.11 10.46
C GLY A 130 -2.50 -24.41 11.63
N GLU A 131 -2.92 -23.15 11.47
CA GLU A 131 -3.58 -22.35 12.51
C GLU A 131 -5.04 -22.04 12.15
N ASP A 132 -5.92 -22.04 13.15
CA ASP A 132 -7.29 -21.60 12.95
C ASP A 132 -7.37 -20.08 12.96
N ILE A 133 -7.82 -19.51 11.84
CA ILE A 133 -7.95 -18.08 11.64
C ILE A 133 -9.43 -17.74 11.43
N ASP A 134 -9.94 -16.82 12.26
CA ASP A 134 -11.27 -16.25 12.09
C ASP A 134 -11.23 -15.19 10.97
N VAL A 135 -12.27 -15.13 10.14
CA VAL A 135 -12.41 -14.09 9.11
C VAL A 135 -12.25 -12.67 9.66
N ARG A 136 -12.64 -12.46 10.91
CA ARG A 136 -12.53 -11.18 11.62
C ARG A 136 -11.08 -10.74 11.82
N ASP A 137 -10.15 -11.68 11.83
CA ASP A 137 -8.71 -11.44 11.96
C ASP A 137 -8.06 -11.11 10.60
N LEU A 138 -8.89 -10.95 9.55
CA LEU A 138 -8.50 -10.51 8.21
C LEU A 138 -7.43 -11.42 7.59
N PRO A 139 -7.75 -12.71 7.34
CA PRO A 139 -6.77 -13.70 6.88
C PRO A 139 -5.97 -13.20 5.68
N LEU A 140 -4.64 -13.28 5.77
CA LEU A 140 -3.67 -12.86 4.74
C LEU A 140 -3.69 -11.38 4.34
N LEU A 141 -4.48 -10.50 4.99
CA LEU A 141 -4.46 -9.06 4.66
C LEU A 141 -3.08 -8.46 4.88
N GLY A 142 -2.46 -8.74 6.03
CA GLY A 142 -1.12 -8.24 6.36
C GLY A 142 -0.06 -8.71 5.37
N ALA A 143 -0.14 -9.97 4.93
CA ALA A 143 0.76 -10.51 3.92
C ALA A 143 0.56 -9.84 2.55
N GLY A 144 -0.70 -9.70 2.10
CA GLY A 144 -1.04 -8.98 0.87
C GLY A 144 -0.59 -7.52 0.88
N VAL A 145 -0.81 -6.81 2.00
CA VAL A 145 -0.33 -5.43 2.17
C VAL A 145 1.19 -5.36 2.12
N ARG A 146 1.89 -6.30 2.76
CA ARG A 146 3.35 -6.34 2.75
C ARG A 146 3.89 -6.52 1.32
N ASP A 147 3.29 -7.42 0.55
CA ASP A 147 3.69 -7.70 -0.84
C ASP A 147 3.38 -6.53 -1.78
N ALA A 148 2.23 -5.89 -1.61
CA ALA A 148 1.85 -4.72 -2.41
C ALA A 148 2.69 -3.48 -2.07
N ASN A 149 3.18 -3.35 -0.84
CA ASN A 149 3.89 -2.17 -0.35
C ASN A 149 5.41 -2.21 -0.57
N ASN A 150 5.86 -2.75 -1.71
CA ASN A 150 7.29 -2.84 -2.10
C ASN A 150 7.76 -1.64 -2.96
N GLY A 151 7.02 -0.53 -2.95
CA GLY A 151 7.32 0.70 -3.68
C GLY A 151 6.51 0.87 -4.98
N PRO A 152 6.48 2.08 -5.58
CA PRO A 152 5.59 2.38 -6.70
C PRO A 152 5.83 1.58 -7.99
N PHE A 153 7.05 1.04 -8.19
CA PHE A 153 7.48 0.42 -9.46
C PHE A 153 8.15 -0.96 -9.29
N CYS A 154 7.97 -1.65 -8.15
CA CYS A 154 8.72 -2.87 -7.82
C CYS A 154 8.71 -3.97 -8.90
N TYR A 155 7.59 -4.12 -9.63
CA TYR A 155 7.42 -5.20 -10.61
C TYR A 155 7.35 -4.71 -12.06
N THR A 156 6.87 -3.49 -12.27
CA THR A 156 6.68 -2.91 -13.60
C THR A 156 6.74 -1.39 -13.48
N GLY A 157 7.54 -0.74 -14.31
CA GLY A 157 7.61 0.71 -14.37
C GLY A 157 8.45 1.19 -15.54
N PRO A 158 8.39 2.49 -15.85
CA PRO A 158 9.35 3.12 -16.74
C PRO A 158 10.80 2.87 -16.27
N ASN A 159 11.72 2.69 -17.21
CA ASN A 159 13.15 2.62 -16.92
C ASN A 159 13.72 4.00 -16.54
N ASP A 160 14.98 4.07 -16.09
CA ASP A 160 15.64 5.31 -15.67
C ASP A 160 15.55 6.46 -16.69
N ARG A 161 15.69 6.13 -17.98
CA ARG A 161 15.62 7.14 -19.06
C ARG A 161 14.20 7.68 -19.21
N GLU A 162 13.20 6.82 -19.07
CA GLU A 162 11.79 7.20 -19.11
C GLU A 162 11.39 7.98 -17.86
N MET A 163 11.86 7.58 -16.68
CA MET A 163 11.68 8.29 -15.42
C MET A 163 12.26 9.71 -15.46
N ALA A 164 13.35 9.91 -16.20
CA ALA A 164 13.97 11.22 -16.40
C ALA A 164 13.18 12.13 -17.35
N ARG A 165 12.17 11.64 -18.09
CA ARG A 165 11.37 12.47 -19.01
C ARG A 165 10.53 13.49 -18.24
N PRO A 166 10.43 14.75 -18.70
CA PRO A 166 9.63 15.77 -18.03
C PRO A 166 8.16 15.36 -17.83
N GLU A 167 7.52 14.75 -18.84
CA GLU A 167 6.10 14.39 -18.77
C GLU A 167 5.85 13.26 -17.76
N VAL A 168 6.81 12.34 -17.62
CA VAL A 168 6.76 11.29 -16.60
C VAL A 168 6.93 11.90 -15.22
N GLN A 169 7.90 12.79 -15.00
CA GLN A 169 8.08 13.46 -13.71
C GLN A 169 6.87 14.29 -13.30
N ASP A 170 6.30 15.06 -14.23
CA ASP A 170 5.07 15.81 -14.00
C ASP A 170 3.92 14.88 -13.60
N THR A 171 3.80 13.74 -14.26
CA THR A 171 2.80 12.73 -13.92
C THR A 171 3.03 12.16 -12.52
N LEU A 172 4.26 11.78 -12.20
CA LEU A 172 4.65 11.26 -10.89
C LEU A 172 4.45 12.28 -9.77
N ALA A 173 4.57 13.57 -10.05
CA ALA A 173 4.37 14.65 -9.08
C ALA A 173 2.93 15.23 -9.08
N GLY A 174 2.00 14.60 -9.81
CA GLY A 174 0.57 14.95 -9.81
C GLY A 174 0.18 16.16 -10.67
N ALA A 175 1.04 16.56 -11.61
CA ALA A 175 0.78 17.59 -12.60
C ALA A 175 0.35 17.04 -13.98
N GLY A 176 0.43 15.72 -14.21
CA GLY A 176 0.05 15.08 -15.47
C GLY A 176 -1.46 15.12 -15.77
N SER A 177 -1.82 15.12 -17.07
CA SER A 177 -3.21 15.02 -17.54
C SER A 177 -3.66 13.56 -17.69
N SER A 178 -4.96 13.30 -17.57
CA SER A 178 -5.56 11.97 -17.74
C SER A 178 -5.62 11.48 -19.19
N ILE A 179 -5.42 12.37 -20.17
CA ILE A 179 -5.48 12.04 -21.60
C ILE A 179 -4.06 12.11 -22.15
N ASN A 180 -3.35 10.98 -22.11
CA ASN A 180 -2.05 10.82 -22.77
C ASN A 180 -2.00 9.48 -23.51
N THR A 181 -1.55 9.52 -24.76
CA THR A 181 -1.36 8.33 -25.60
C THR A 181 0.02 7.68 -25.41
N ASP A 182 0.92 8.33 -24.66
CA ASP A 182 2.22 7.79 -24.30
C ASP A 182 2.09 6.72 -23.21
N GLU A 183 2.57 5.51 -23.51
CA GLU A 183 2.45 4.34 -22.65
C GLU A 183 3.19 4.53 -21.32
N SER A 184 4.41 5.09 -21.32
CA SER A 184 5.21 5.30 -20.10
C SER A 184 4.51 6.30 -19.17
N VAL A 185 3.89 7.34 -19.72
CA VAL A 185 3.09 8.30 -18.94
C VAL A 185 1.83 7.64 -18.39
N ALA A 186 1.10 6.86 -19.19
CA ALA A 186 -0.09 6.15 -18.75
C ALA A 186 0.20 5.14 -17.63
N ILE A 187 1.30 4.39 -17.74
CA ILE A 187 1.78 3.47 -16.70
C ILE A 187 2.13 4.26 -15.43
N SER A 188 2.86 5.37 -15.56
CA SER A 188 3.27 6.21 -14.42
C SER A 188 2.06 6.80 -13.68
N LEU A 189 1.06 7.27 -14.43
CA LEU A 189 -0.18 7.79 -13.85
C LEU A 189 -0.93 6.71 -13.07
N ARG A 190 -1.08 5.51 -13.66
CA ARG A 190 -1.73 4.37 -13.02
C ARG A 190 -1.01 3.99 -11.73
N ARG A 191 0.30 3.79 -11.79
CA ARG A 191 1.12 3.37 -10.64
C ARG A 191 1.14 4.42 -9.53
N ARG A 192 1.15 5.71 -9.87
CA ARG A 192 0.96 6.79 -8.89
C ARG A 192 -0.36 6.65 -8.15
N LYS A 193 -1.48 6.45 -8.87
CA LYS A 193 -2.80 6.32 -8.26
C LYS A 193 -2.89 5.09 -7.35
N GLU A 194 -2.41 3.93 -7.84
CA GLU A 194 -2.37 2.69 -7.07
C GLU A 194 -1.53 2.83 -5.80
N TRP A 195 -0.33 3.42 -5.91
CA TRP A 195 0.55 3.63 -4.78
C TRP A 195 -0.07 4.56 -3.72
N LEU A 196 -0.59 5.72 -4.13
CA LEU A 196 -1.18 6.67 -3.19
C LEU A 196 -2.48 6.14 -2.58
N GLY A 197 -3.30 5.41 -3.34
CA GLY A 197 -4.47 4.70 -2.84
C GLY A 197 -4.10 3.63 -1.82
N LEU A 198 -3.03 2.87 -2.07
CA LEU A 198 -2.47 1.91 -1.12
C LEU A 198 -1.99 2.61 0.17
N GLN A 199 -1.23 3.70 0.08
CA GLN A 199 -0.79 4.45 1.28
C GLN A 199 -1.99 4.96 2.09
N ALA A 200 -3.02 5.48 1.42
CA ALA A 200 -4.23 5.95 2.09
C ALA A 200 -5.01 4.80 2.77
N PHE A 201 -5.12 3.66 2.10
CA PHE A 201 -5.77 2.47 2.64
C PHE A 201 -5.06 1.97 3.89
N ILE A 202 -3.74 1.76 3.84
CA ILE A 202 -2.99 1.25 4.99
C ILE A 202 -3.02 2.26 6.15
N ALA A 203 -2.94 3.57 5.87
CA ALA A 203 -3.09 4.59 6.90
C ALA A 203 -4.47 4.55 7.58
N LYS A 204 -5.54 4.23 6.84
CA LYS A 204 -6.91 4.07 7.38
C LYS A 204 -7.10 2.74 8.12
N LEU A 205 -6.36 1.68 7.80
CA LEU A 205 -6.31 0.48 8.67
C LEU A 205 -5.86 0.86 10.08
N LEU A 206 -4.86 1.73 10.20
CA LEU A 206 -4.43 2.26 11.49
C LEU A 206 -5.46 3.23 12.09
N SER A 207 -5.89 4.25 11.34
CA SER A 207 -6.63 5.37 11.92
C SER A 207 -8.13 5.13 12.10
N GLU A 208 -8.75 4.32 11.26
CA GLU A 208 -10.20 4.08 11.25
C GLU A 208 -10.61 2.68 11.71
N VAL A 209 -9.75 1.67 11.48
CA VAL A 209 -9.99 0.27 11.90
C VAL A 209 -9.29 -0.03 13.23
N GLY A 210 -8.20 0.69 13.55
CA GLY A 210 -7.49 0.55 14.82
C GLY A 210 -6.46 -0.57 14.84
N LEU A 211 -6.02 -1.05 13.68
CA LEU A 211 -4.99 -2.08 13.52
C LEU A 211 -3.61 -1.46 13.74
N LYS A 212 -3.10 -1.57 14.98
CA LYS A 212 -1.90 -0.86 15.44
C LYS A 212 -0.61 -1.34 14.79
N GLU A 213 -0.57 -2.60 14.38
CA GLU A 213 0.56 -3.21 13.68
C GLU A 213 0.94 -2.47 12.40
N TYR A 214 0.00 -1.74 11.79
CA TYR A 214 0.25 -0.94 10.59
C TYR A 214 0.96 0.40 10.87
N ALA A 215 1.16 0.81 12.13
CA ALA A 215 1.99 1.98 12.45
C ALA A 215 3.42 1.86 11.89
N LEU A 216 3.94 0.64 11.81
CA LEU A 216 5.22 0.33 11.19
C LEU A 216 5.27 0.73 9.70
N HIS A 217 4.17 0.62 8.96
CA HIS A 217 4.13 1.03 7.56
C HIS A 217 4.21 2.55 7.40
N GLY A 218 3.68 3.32 8.36
CA GLY A 218 3.87 4.77 8.41
C GLY A 218 5.34 5.16 8.60
N ILE A 219 6.08 4.40 9.41
CA ILE A 219 7.54 4.53 9.52
C ILE A 219 8.22 4.24 8.18
N TRP A 220 7.84 3.18 7.47
CA TRP A 220 8.46 2.86 6.17
C TRP A 220 8.20 3.96 5.13
N ALA A 221 6.98 4.47 5.05
CA ALA A 221 6.66 5.57 4.15
C ALA A 221 7.47 6.83 4.47
N ALA A 222 7.56 7.21 5.75
CA ALA A 222 8.33 8.36 6.20
C ALA A 222 9.85 8.14 6.07
N ARG A 223 10.33 6.91 6.21
CA ARG A 223 11.74 6.57 6.02
C ARG A 223 12.18 6.91 4.61
N ASP A 224 11.53 6.31 3.63
CA ASP A 224 11.97 6.38 2.23
C ASP A 224 11.78 7.81 1.67
N ALA A 225 10.79 8.55 2.19
CA ALA A 225 10.46 9.90 1.74
C ALA A 225 11.14 11.04 2.50
N LEU A 226 11.31 10.92 3.82
CA LEU A 226 11.74 12.02 4.70
C LEU A 226 13.10 11.72 5.34
N GLU A 227 13.34 10.51 5.84
CA GLU A 227 14.60 10.19 6.50
C GLU A 227 15.72 9.89 5.51
N ASP A 228 15.37 9.41 4.32
CA ASP A 228 16.25 9.22 3.18
C ASP A 228 16.21 10.40 2.20
N TRP A 229 15.57 11.51 2.59
CA TRP A 229 15.61 12.74 1.79
C TRP A 229 17.07 13.22 1.63
N PRO A 230 17.55 13.45 0.39
CA PRO A 230 18.96 13.73 0.15
C PRO A 230 19.39 15.08 0.75
N ALA A 231 20.68 15.21 1.07
CA ALA A 231 21.25 16.49 1.51
C ALA A 231 21.21 17.54 0.40
N GLU A 232 21.35 17.10 -0.85
CA GLU A 232 21.20 17.90 -2.07
C GLU A 232 19.96 17.40 -2.82
N PRO A 233 18.81 18.09 -2.70
CA PRO A 233 17.59 17.72 -3.41
C PRO A 233 17.76 17.71 -4.93
N PRO A 234 17.12 16.76 -5.64
CA PRO A 234 17.24 16.68 -7.10
C PRO A 234 16.62 17.90 -7.79
N THR A 235 17.26 18.35 -8.87
CA THR A 235 16.70 19.38 -9.76
C THR A 235 15.57 18.79 -10.60
N ILE A 236 14.50 19.54 -10.81
CA ILE A 236 13.42 19.14 -11.72
C ILE A 236 13.93 19.16 -13.16
N ILE A 237 13.81 18.05 -13.86
CA ILE A 237 14.27 17.95 -15.26
C ILE A 237 13.19 18.55 -16.17
N THR A 238 13.55 19.58 -16.92
CA THR A 238 12.66 20.25 -17.89
C THR A 238 12.91 19.82 -19.33
N GLU A 239 14.03 19.16 -19.61
CA GLU A 239 14.42 18.67 -20.93
C GLU A 239 15.10 17.31 -20.80
N GLN A 240 14.89 16.43 -21.79
CA GLN A 240 15.48 15.10 -21.75
C GLN A 240 17.02 15.20 -21.66
N PRO A 241 17.66 14.56 -20.66
CA PRO A 241 19.11 14.56 -20.57
C PRO A 241 19.73 13.87 -21.79
N SER A 242 20.76 14.49 -22.35
CA SER A 242 21.52 13.96 -23.50
C SER A 242 22.55 12.90 -23.12
N GLY A 243 22.87 12.78 -21.82
CA GLY A 243 23.80 11.80 -21.26
C GLY A 243 23.11 10.66 -20.50
N THR A 244 23.87 10.02 -19.60
CA THR A 244 23.33 9.00 -18.69
C THR A 244 22.25 9.64 -17.79
N PRO A 245 21.00 9.12 -17.79
CA PRO A 245 19.96 9.63 -16.91
C PRO A 245 20.31 9.35 -15.44
N PRO A 246 19.81 10.13 -14.49
CA PRO A 246 19.84 9.73 -13.08
C PRO A 246 19.07 8.41 -12.90
N SER A 247 19.36 7.69 -11.81
CA SER A 247 18.51 6.58 -11.40
C SER A 247 17.07 7.06 -11.23
N GLY A 248 16.08 6.24 -11.61
CA GLY A 248 14.66 6.59 -11.49
C GLY A 248 14.27 7.03 -10.08
N GLU A 249 14.84 6.38 -9.07
CA GLU A 249 14.60 6.69 -7.65
C GLU A 249 15.16 8.05 -7.20
N ASP A 250 16.14 8.57 -7.94
CA ASP A 250 16.78 9.86 -7.67
C ASP A 250 16.19 11.02 -8.49
N THR A 251 15.18 10.74 -9.32
CA THR A 251 14.45 11.80 -10.04
C THR A 251 13.58 12.62 -9.09
N ALA A 252 13.43 13.91 -9.39
CA ALA A 252 12.59 14.82 -8.61
C ALA A 252 11.11 14.36 -8.58
N GLY A 253 10.59 13.84 -9.70
CA GLY A 253 9.22 13.32 -9.78
C GLY A 253 8.98 12.12 -8.87
N TYR A 254 9.92 11.16 -8.80
CA TYR A 254 9.81 10.01 -7.90
C TYR A 254 9.90 10.42 -6.42
N ARG A 255 10.84 11.31 -6.07
CA ARG A 255 10.97 11.82 -4.71
C ARG A 255 9.73 12.61 -4.27
N ALA A 256 9.13 13.40 -5.16
CA ALA A 256 7.85 14.06 -4.92
C ALA A 256 6.74 13.05 -4.61
N LEU A 257 6.62 11.97 -5.39
CA LEU A 257 5.65 10.89 -5.14
C LEU A 257 5.83 10.24 -3.76
N LEU A 258 7.07 9.95 -3.35
CA LEU A 258 7.34 9.38 -2.03
C LEU A 258 6.93 10.33 -0.90
N VAL A 259 7.25 11.63 -1.02
CA VAL A 259 6.82 12.64 -0.05
C VAL A 259 5.29 12.72 0.04
N GLU A 260 4.59 12.64 -1.09
CA GLU A 260 3.12 12.60 -1.08
C GLU A 260 2.56 11.34 -0.38
N GLY A 261 3.23 10.19 -0.54
CA GLY A 261 2.90 8.96 0.18
C GLY A 261 3.07 9.12 1.70
N ALA A 262 4.20 9.65 2.16
CA ALA A 262 4.44 9.94 3.57
C ALA A 262 3.47 11.01 4.11
N ALA A 263 3.20 12.05 3.34
CA ALA A 263 2.24 13.09 3.69
C ALA A 263 0.82 12.51 3.84
N THR A 264 0.44 11.52 3.04
CA THR A 264 -0.84 10.81 3.16
C THR A 264 -0.99 10.15 4.52
N TRP A 265 0.05 9.43 4.98
CA TRP A 265 0.10 8.84 6.33
C TRP A 265 -0.04 9.89 7.42
N LEU A 266 0.75 10.96 7.34
CA LEU A 266 0.75 12.04 8.32
C LEU A 266 -0.58 12.80 8.33
N ARG A 267 -1.32 12.85 7.23
CA ARG A 267 -2.66 13.46 7.20
C ARG A 267 -3.71 12.56 7.81
N LEU A 268 -3.69 11.27 7.49
CA LEU A 268 -4.78 10.34 7.83
C LEU A 268 -4.60 9.65 9.18
N ALA A 269 -3.37 9.48 9.64
CA ALA A 269 -3.03 8.71 10.82
C ALA A 269 -2.08 9.42 11.80
N ALA A 270 -1.88 10.75 11.64
CA ALA A 270 -1.01 11.52 12.55
C ALA A 270 -1.31 11.31 14.03
N PRO A 271 -2.58 11.31 14.53
CA PRO A 271 -2.84 11.09 15.94
C PRO A 271 -2.32 9.73 16.44
N GLN A 272 -2.56 8.67 15.66
CA GLN A 272 -2.14 7.31 16.02
C GLN A 272 -0.61 7.16 15.95
N LEU A 273 0.03 7.73 14.92
CA LEU A 273 1.48 7.73 14.79
C LEU A 273 2.14 8.55 15.91
N TYR A 274 1.61 9.73 16.22
CA TYR A 274 2.13 10.57 17.29
C TYR A 274 1.99 9.89 18.67
N ALA A 275 0.87 9.21 18.92
CA ALA A 275 0.67 8.46 20.17
C ALA A 275 1.50 7.17 20.26
N CYS A 276 1.95 6.62 19.13
CA CYS A 276 2.73 5.39 19.08
C CYS A 276 4.11 5.58 19.78
N THR A 277 4.51 4.55 20.50
CA THR A 277 5.80 4.45 21.22
C THR A 277 6.45 3.07 21.04
N GLU A 278 5.93 2.28 20.11
CA GLU A 278 6.42 0.92 19.86
C GLU A 278 7.82 0.95 19.21
N ILE A 279 8.66 0.01 19.64
CA ILE A 279 10.03 -0.20 19.15
C ILE A 279 10.09 -1.56 18.45
N TRP A 280 10.45 -1.52 17.17
CA TRP A 280 10.53 -2.65 16.25
C TRP A 280 11.98 -2.90 15.78
N GLY A 281 12.91 -2.97 16.71
CA GLY A 281 14.31 -3.28 16.41
C GLY A 281 15.23 -3.16 17.63
N PRO A 282 16.51 -3.55 17.49
CA PRO A 282 17.47 -3.58 18.59
C PRO A 282 17.82 -2.18 19.15
N ASN A 283 17.72 -1.12 18.35
CA ASN A 283 17.97 0.23 18.86
C ASN A 283 16.76 0.70 19.67
N GLY A 284 16.95 0.87 20.99
CA GLY A 284 15.87 1.26 21.91
C GLY A 284 15.15 0.09 22.57
N ASN A 285 15.46 -1.16 22.20
CA ASN A 285 14.96 -2.36 22.87
C ASN A 285 16.09 -3.39 23.07
N PRO A 286 16.72 -3.44 24.27
CA PRO A 286 17.80 -4.38 24.56
C PRO A 286 17.37 -5.87 24.53
N GLU A 287 16.08 -6.15 24.65
CA GLU A 287 15.52 -7.51 24.65
C GLU A 287 15.15 -7.99 23.24
N TRP A 288 15.42 -7.18 22.21
CA TRP A 288 15.07 -7.51 20.84
C TRP A 288 15.79 -8.79 20.36
N LYS A 289 15.01 -9.71 19.79
CA LYS A 289 15.53 -10.99 19.29
C LYS A 289 16.43 -10.76 18.07
N ARG A 290 17.60 -11.43 18.05
CA ARG A 290 18.62 -11.22 17.00
C ARG A 290 18.16 -11.62 15.60
N ASP A 291 17.23 -12.56 15.50
CA ASP A 291 16.68 -13.12 14.27
C ASP A 291 15.41 -12.41 13.78
N ALA A 292 14.86 -11.45 14.54
CA ALA A 292 13.63 -10.74 14.20
C ALA A 292 13.82 -9.55 13.22
N GLY A 293 15.04 -9.33 12.71
CA GLY A 293 15.37 -8.18 11.87
C GLY A 293 15.29 -6.84 12.62
N ALA A 294 15.15 -5.73 11.89
CA ALA A 294 14.94 -4.39 12.48
C ALA A 294 13.91 -3.59 11.66
N PRO A 295 12.64 -4.04 11.64
CA PRO A 295 11.63 -3.43 10.78
C PRO A 295 11.44 -1.92 11.02
N GLY A 296 11.53 -1.45 12.26
CA GLY A 296 11.36 -0.03 12.60
C GLY A 296 12.60 0.84 12.36
N ARG A 297 13.69 0.27 11.82
CA ARG A 297 14.91 1.00 11.49
C ARG A 297 14.60 2.17 10.57
N GLY A 298 15.14 3.33 10.91
CA GLY A 298 15.02 4.51 10.06
C GLY A 298 16.05 4.61 8.95
N GLY A 299 15.94 5.72 8.23
CA GLY A 299 16.73 6.08 7.07
C GLY A 299 18.06 6.74 7.44
N VAL A 300 18.73 7.27 6.42
CA VAL A 300 20.07 7.85 6.51
C VAL A 300 20.12 8.98 7.55
N ARG A 301 19.09 9.82 7.66
CA ARG A 301 19.03 10.94 8.61
C ARG A 301 18.56 10.54 10.02
N TRP A 302 17.95 9.37 10.20
CA TRP A 302 17.51 8.91 11.52
C TRP A 302 18.60 8.08 12.22
N LYS A 303 18.87 8.41 13.49
CA LYS A 303 19.89 7.74 14.33
C LYS A 303 19.37 7.37 15.72
N GLY A 304 18.07 7.48 15.96
CA GLY A 304 17.44 7.14 17.22
C GLY A 304 17.01 5.67 17.28
N VAL A 305 15.92 5.41 18.00
CA VAL A 305 15.35 4.07 18.21
C VAL A 305 14.74 3.50 16.92
N ASP A 306 14.69 2.17 16.80
CA ASP A 306 14.08 1.46 15.67
C ASP A 306 12.55 1.43 15.81
N GLY A 307 11.90 2.59 15.86
CA GLY A 307 10.47 2.70 16.06
C GLY A 307 10.00 4.14 16.22
N MET A 308 8.86 4.32 16.87
CA MET A 308 8.40 5.65 17.26
C MET A 308 9.05 6.07 18.57
N ASP A 309 9.90 7.08 18.50
CA ASP A 309 10.60 7.62 19.67
C ASP A 309 9.62 8.27 20.65
N SER A 310 9.68 7.86 21.92
CA SER A 310 8.90 8.43 23.02
C SER A 310 9.17 9.93 23.22
N GLU A 311 10.39 10.39 22.92
CA GLU A 311 10.77 11.80 22.97
C GLU A 311 10.38 12.58 21.71
N LYS A 312 9.72 11.95 20.75
CA LYS A 312 9.22 12.54 19.50
C LYS A 312 10.31 13.18 18.64
N ARG A 313 11.59 12.80 18.80
CA ARG A 313 12.68 13.33 17.95
C ARG A 313 12.49 12.94 16.49
N ARG A 314 11.99 11.72 16.23
CA ARG A 314 11.67 11.25 14.88
C ARG A 314 10.59 12.09 14.21
N TRP A 315 9.57 12.45 14.98
CA TRP A 315 8.49 13.32 14.55
C TRP A 315 8.98 14.74 14.22
N VAL A 316 9.88 15.29 15.04
CA VAL A 316 10.53 16.58 14.77
C VAL A 316 11.34 16.52 13.47
N LEU A 317 12.14 15.47 13.26
CA LEU A 317 12.89 15.26 12.02
C LEU A 317 11.96 15.27 10.80
N TRP A 318 10.84 14.56 10.85
CA TRP A 318 9.88 14.53 9.75
C TRP A 318 9.30 15.92 9.45
N LYS A 319 8.94 16.72 10.48
CA LYS A 319 8.48 18.10 10.27
C LYS A 319 9.56 18.98 9.62
N ASP A 320 10.80 18.84 10.04
CA ASP A 320 11.91 19.63 9.51
C ASP A 320 12.17 19.30 8.04
N VAL A 321 12.17 18.02 7.69
CA VAL A 321 12.33 17.59 6.28
C VAL A 321 11.15 18.04 5.42
N LEU A 322 9.91 18.00 5.91
CA LEU A 322 8.77 18.54 5.16
C LEU A 322 8.93 20.04 4.84
N ARG A 323 9.52 20.82 5.76
CA ARG A 323 9.86 22.23 5.51
C ARG A 323 10.99 22.37 4.48
N GLU A 324 12.00 21.52 4.52
CA GLU A 324 13.04 21.47 3.49
C GLU A 324 12.44 21.18 2.11
N VAL A 325 11.51 20.23 2.01
CA VAL A 325 10.80 19.91 0.75
C VAL A 325 10.01 21.11 0.24
N ILE A 326 9.30 21.83 1.11
CA ILE A 326 8.57 23.04 0.71
C ILE A 326 9.53 24.10 0.16
N ALA A 327 10.65 24.34 0.86
CA ALA A 327 11.67 25.30 0.43
C ALA A 327 12.33 24.90 -0.91
N TRP A 328 12.61 23.61 -1.10
CA TRP A 328 13.09 23.07 -2.37
C TRP A 328 12.10 23.34 -3.50
N TYR A 329 10.83 23.00 -3.31
CA TYR A 329 9.82 23.23 -4.34
C TYR A 329 9.66 24.71 -4.69
N ASP A 330 9.67 25.60 -3.68
CA ASP A 330 9.57 27.05 -3.91
C ASP A 330 10.75 27.59 -4.72
N LYS A 331 11.96 27.08 -4.47
CA LYS A 331 13.13 27.39 -5.29
C LYS A 331 12.93 26.93 -6.74
N GLU A 332 12.58 25.66 -6.96
CA GLU A 332 12.37 25.11 -8.31
C GLU A 332 11.26 25.86 -9.07
N ALA A 333 10.15 26.18 -8.40
CA ALA A 333 9.05 26.94 -8.96
C ALA A 333 9.45 28.38 -9.31
N SER A 334 10.30 29.03 -8.50
CA SER A 334 10.83 30.37 -8.82
C SER A 334 11.72 30.38 -10.07
N GLU A 335 12.34 29.24 -10.37
CA GLU A 335 13.12 29.01 -11.59
C GLU A 335 12.26 28.50 -12.76
N GLY A 336 10.93 28.49 -12.61
CA GLY A 336 9.98 28.14 -13.66
C GLY A 336 9.74 26.64 -13.84
N ARG A 337 10.20 25.79 -12.90
CA ARG A 337 10.07 24.33 -12.97
C ARG A 337 8.95 23.79 -12.08
N GLY A 338 8.52 22.55 -12.32
CA GLY A 338 7.58 21.86 -11.41
C GLY A 338 6.17 22.45 -11.33
N LYS A 339 5.69 23.05 -12.43
CA LYS A 339 4.38 23.71 -12.44
C LYS A 339 3.28 22.73 -12.05
N ASN A 340 2.44 23.12 -11.09
CA ASN A 340 1.30 22.34 -10.58
C ASN A 340 1.65 21.04 -9.83
N TRP A 341 2.91 20.78 -9.50
CA TRP A 341 3.28 19.63 -8.68
C TRP A 341 2.60 19.71 -7.30
N LYS A 342 2.21 18.55 -6.76
CA LYS A 342 1.38 18.45 -5.54
C LYS A 342 2.18 18.33 -4.25
N VAL A 343 3.50 18.19 -4.36
CA VAL A 343 4.40 17.95 -3.23
C VAL A 343 4.30 19.02 -2.14
N LYS A 344 4.25 20.31 -2.51
CA LYS A 344 4.13 21.41 -1.54
C LYS A 344 2.81 21.42 -0.78
N ASP A 345 1.69 21.30 -1.50
CA ASP A 345 0.35 21.26 -0.88
C ASP A 345 0.22 20.05 0.07
N SER A 346 0.73 18.89 -0.35
CA SER A 346 0.74 17.68 0.47
C SER A 346 1.59 17.85 1.73
N ALA A 347 2.78 18.42 1.60
CA ALA A 347 3.67 18.68 2.74
C ALA A 347 3.07 19.68 3.74
N LEU A 348 2.42 20.75 3.26
CA LEU A 348 1.73 21.72 4.12
C LEU A 348 0.59 21.06 4.89
N LYS A 349 -0.27 20.30 4.22
CA LYS A 349 -1.37 19.56 4.87
C LYS A 349 -0.87 18.54 5.89
N ALA A 350 0.26 17.87 5.61
CA ALA A 350 0.89 16.97 6.56
C ALA A 350 1.38 17.73 7.80
N LEU A 351 2.06 18.87 7.63
CA LEU A 351 2.49 19.71 8.76
C LEU A 351 1.31 20.17 9.63
N ASP A 352 0.21 20.61 9.00
CA ASP A 352 -1.00 21.02 9.72
C ASP A 352 -1.59 19.87 10.53
N ALA A 353 -1.68 18.67 9.94
CA ALA A 353 -2.16 17.47 10.62
C ALA A 353 -1.22 17.04 11.76
N MET A 354 0.09 17.17 11.58
CA MET A 354 1.08 16.86 12.61
C MET A 354 0.95 17.81 13.81
N VAL A 355 0.80 19.12 13.57
CA VAL A 355 0.55 20.11 14.64
C VAL A 355 -0.76 19.82 15.36
N ALA A 356 -1.82 19.45 14.63
CA ALA A 356 -3.10 19.09 15.23
C ALA A 356 -3.02 17.82 16.11
N ALA A 357 -2.16 16.87 15.77
CA ALA A 357 -1.94 15.66 16.56
C ALA A 357 -1.14 15.91 17.84
N GLU A 358 -0.28 16.93 17.88
CA GLU A 358 0.47 17.33 19.08
C GLU A 358 -0.43 17.98 20.15
N GLY A 359 -1.56 18.57 19.75
CA GLY A 359 -2.50 19.26 20.63
C GLY A 359 -3.62 18.38 21.20
N LYS A 360 -3.62 17.07 20.92
CA LYS A 360 -4.57 16.09 21.44
C LYS A 360 -3.90 15.22 22.49
#